data_AF-A0A5D2HG80-F1
#
_entry.id   AF-A0A5D2HG80-F1
#
_cell.length_a   1.000
_cell.length_b   1.000
_cell.length_c   1.000
_cell.angle_alpha   90.00
_cell.angle_beta   90.00
_cell.angle_gamma   90.00
#
_symmetry.space_group_name_H-M   'P 1'
#
loop_
_entity.id
_entity.type
_entity.pdbx_description
1 polymer ?
#
loop_
_entity_poly.entity_id
_entity_poly.type
_entity_poly.pdbx_seq_one_letter_code
_entity_poly.pdbx_strand_id
1 'polypeptide(L)' 'MVASHANSLKSIIMYLDKLATQKVTSLELSTGIPLLYIYKEGEFLRRGSPVGSKEAGVYAYSKSLAFYRETLDALFQ' A
#
# COMPACT_ATOMS: atom_id res chain seq x y z
N MET A 1 3.10 -7.61 6.30
CA MET A 1 2.70 -7.35 4.91
C MET A 1 1.45 -8.18 4.64
N VAL A 2 0.42 -7.59 4.03
CA VAL A 2 -0.78 -8.32 3.61
C VAL A 2 -0.75 -8.43 2.09
N ALA A 3 -0.63 -9.64 1.57
CA ALA A 3 -0.72 -9.94 0.14
C ALA A 3 -2.04 -10.68 -0.09
N SER A 4 -2.91 -10.12 -0.93
CA SER A 4 -4.24 -10.66 -1.20
C SER A 4 -4.74 -10.20 -2.57
N HIS A 5 -5.96 -10.59 -2.91
CA HIS A 5 -6.62 -10.19 -4.15
C HIS A 5 -7.33 -8.84 -4.01
N ALA A 6 -7.61 -8.22 -5.15
CA ALA A 6 -8.17 -6.87 -5.22
C ALA A 6 -9.43 -6.68 -4.36
N ASN A 7 -10.41 -7.59 -4.44
CA ASN A 7 -11.67 -7.46 -3.69
C ASN A 7 -11.47 -7.56 -2.17
N SER A 8 -10.62 -8.48 -1.71
CA SER A 8 -10.28 -8.59 -0.29
C SER A 8 -9.57 -7.34 0.22
N LEU A 9 -8.63 -6.79 -0.56
CA LEU A 9 -7.97 -5.52 -0.23
C LEU A 9 -8.94 -4.34 -0.23
N LYS A 10 -9.87 -4.27 -1.20
CA LYS A 10 -10.94 -3.27 -1.24
C LYS A 10 -11.81 -3.30 0.01
N SER A 11 -12.18 -4.48 0.51
CA SER A 11 -12.93 -4.63 1.76
C SER A 11 -12.16 -4.12 2.98
N ILE A 12 -10.86 -4.42 3.06
CA ILE A 12 -9.99 -3.89 4.12
C ILE A 12 -9.91 -2.37 4.04
N ILE A 13 -9.63 -1.82 2.86
CA ILE A 13 -9.53 -0.37 2.63
C ILE A 13 -10.85 0.32 2.97
N MET A 14 -11.99 -0.25 2.56
CA MET A 14 -13.32 0.28 2.90
C MET A 14 -13.51 0.42 4.41
N TYR A 15 -13.09 -0.59 5.18
CA TYR A 15 -13.17 -0.55 6.64
C TYR A 15 -12.24 0.50 7.25
N LEU A 16 -10.97 0.55 6.80
CA LEU A 16 -9.97 1.47 7.34
C LEU A 16 -10.25 2.94 7.00
N ASP A 17 -10.59 3.22 5.74
CA ASP A 17 -10.87 4.57 5.23
C ASP A 17 -12.34 4.98 5.45
N LYS A 18 -13.15 4.13 6.09
CA LYS A 18 -14.59 4.33 6.32
C LYS A 18 -15.35 4.72 5.03
N LEU A 19 -15.02 4.05 3.92
CA LEU A 19 -15.60 4.37 2.60
C LEU A 19 -17.04 3.88 2.51
N ALA A 20 -17.89 4.68 1.87
CA ALA A 20 -19.21 4.22 1.45
C ALA A 20 -19.11 3.12 0.37
N THR A 21 -20.08 2.21 0.32
CA THR A 21 -20.11 1.09 -0.64
C THR A 21 -19.96 1.54 -2.10
N GLN A 22 -20.56 2.68 -2.47
CA GLN A 22 -20.47 3.23 -3.82
C GLN A 22 -19.06 3.76 -4.17
N LYS A 23 -18.26 4.15 -3.16
CA LYS A 23 -16.88 4.62 -3.37
C LYS A 23 -15.88 3.47 -3.46
N VAL A 24 -16.13 2.33 -2.79
CA VAL A 24 -15.22 1.18 -2.88
C VAL A 24 -15.37 0.45 -4.22
N THR A 25 -16.56 0.45 -4.83
CA THR A 25 -16.78 -0.18 -6.13
C THR A 25 -15.94 0.47 -7.23
N SER A 26 -15.80 1.80 -7.18
CA SER A 26 -14.97 2.58 -8.11
C SER A 26 -13.49 2.65 -7.74
N LEU A 27 -13.07 2.07 -6.60
CA LEU A 27 -11.67 2.06 -6.19
C LEU A 27 -10.85 1.15 -7.13
N GLU A 28 -9.85 1.70 -7.79
CA GLU A 28 -8.86 0.93 -8.56
C GLU A 28 -7.59 0.71 -7.74
N LEU A 29 -7.05 -0.51 -7.79
CA LEU A 29 -5.83 -0.88 -7.08
C LEU A 29 -4.80 -1.37 -8.09
N SER A 30 -3.64 -0.71 -8.12
CA SER A 30 -2.53 -1.13 -8.96
C SER A 30 -1.90 -2.43 -8.44
N THR A 31 -1.74 -3.41 -9.33
CA THR A 31 -1.06 -4.66 -9.00
C THR A 31 0.44 -4.42 -8.79
N GLY A 32 1.03 -5.08 -7.79
CA GLY A 32 2.47 -5.01 -7.53
C GLY A 32 2.95 -3.69 -6.92
N ILE A 33 2.06 -2.74 -6.63
CA ILE A 33 2.37 -1.49 -5.94
C ILE A 33 1.86 -1.56 -4.51
N PRO A 34 2.74 -1.58 -3.50
CA PRO A 34 2.34 -1.58 -2.09
C PRO A 34 1.64 -0.28 -1.70
N LEU A 35 0.56 -0.43 -0.92
CA LEU A 35 -0.11 0.64 -0.20
C LEU A 35 0.34 0.66 1.27
N LEU A 36 0.65 1.85 1.79
CA LEU A 36 1.09 2.02 3.18
C LEU A 36 -0.02 2.64 4.04
N TYR A 37 -0.28 1.97 5.17
CA TYR A 37 -1.06 2.50 6.29
C TYR A 37 -0.16 2.61 7.52
N ILE A 38 -0.26 3.74 8.23
CA ILE A 38 0.38 3.94 9.54
C ILE A 38 -0.71 3.93 10.60
N TYR A 39 -0.55 3.09 11.62
CA TYR A 39 -1.41 3.11 12.78
C TYR A 39 -0.83 4.06 13.83
N LYS A 40 -1.57 5.10 14.20
CA LYS A 40 -1.17 6.08 15.22
C LYS A 40 -2.40 6.56 15.98
N GLU A 41 -2.29 6.64 17.30
CA GLU A 41 -3.34 7.23 18.16
C GLU A 41 -4.73 6.60 17.97
N GLY A 42 -4.79 5.28 17.73
CA GLY A 42 -6.05 4.58 17.55
C GLY A 42 -6.59 4.60 16.11
N GLU A 43 -5.98 5.34 15.20
CA GLU A 43 -6.43 5.51 13.82
C GLU A 43 -5.44 4.98 12.79
N PHE A 44 -5.97 4.54 11.65
CA PHE A 44 -5.18 4.14 10.48
C PHE A 44 -5.10 5.31 9.49
N LEU A 45 -3.89 5.76 9.19
CA LEU A 45 -3.61 6.85 8.27
C LEU A 45 -3.04 6.28 6.96
N ARG A 46 -3.78 6.44 5.87
CA ARG A 46 -3.31 6.07 4.53
C ARG A 46 -2.24 7.06 4.07
N ARG A 47 -1.02 6.57 3.83
CA ARG A 47 0.09 7.37 3.28
C ARG A 47 0.21 7.27 1.75
N GLY A 48 -0.58 6.36 1.14
CA GLY A 48 -0.48 6.05 -0.28
C GLY A 48 0.80 5.30 -0.62
N SER A 49 1.18 5.33 -1.89
CA SER A 49 2.52 4.93 -2.33
C SER A 49 3.32 6.23 -2.47
N PRO A 50 4.36 6.47 -1.66
CA PRO A 50 5.14 7.71 -1.72
C PRO A 50 5.73 7.92 -3.12
N VAL A 51 5.51 9.11 -3.64
CA VAL A 51 5.92 9.59 -4.96
C VAL A 51 6.96 10.68 -4.74
N GLY A 52 8.24 10.31 -4.60
CA GLY A 52 9.29 11.32 -4.51
C GLY A 52 10.62 10.80 -3.98
N SER A 53 11.72 11.32 -4.54
CA SER A 53 13.11 11.00 -4.18
C SER A 53 13.54 11.49 -2.79
N LYS A 54 12.71 12.29 -2.11
CA LYS A 54 13.03 12.93 -0.82
C LYS A 54 12.31 12.31 0.38
N GLU A 55 11.40 11.37 0.17
CA GLU A 55 10.70 10.67 1.25
C GLU A 55 11.02 9.17 1.23
N ALA A 56 11.16 8.58 2.41
CA ALA A 56 11.36 7.14 2.55
C ALA A 56 10.15 6.40 1.96
N GLY A 57 10.40 5.65 0.88
CA GLY A 57 9.38 4.88 0.18
C GLY A 57 8.72 3.80 1.06
N VAL A 58 7.59 3.18 0.66
CA VAL A 58 7.03 2.00 1.40
C VAL A 58 8.12 0.94 1.62
N TYR A 59 9.03 0.82 0.66
CA TYR A 59 10.13 -0.14 0.68
C TYR A 59 11.20 0.12 1.73
N ALA A 60 11.30 1.34 2.28
CA ALA A 60 12.30 1.68 3.29
C ALA A 60 11.91 1.24 4.72
N TYR A 61 10.66 0.83 4.96
CA TYR A 61 10.14 0.58 6.31
C TYR A 61 10.53 -0.79 6.89
N SER A 62 10.94 -1.76 6.07
CA SER A 62 11.44 -3.05 6.55
C SER A 62 12.53 -3.60 5.65
N LYS A 63 13.45 -4.39 6.23
CA LYS A 63 14.50 -5.08 5.46
C LYS A 63 13.94 -5.95 4.33
N SER A 64 12.82 -6.63 4.59
CA SER A 64 12.15 -7.48 3.59
C SER A 64 11.61 -6.69 2.40
N LEU A 65 11.05 -5.50 2.64
CA LEU A 65 10.54 -4.65 1.58
C LEU A 65 11.67 -3.97 0.81
N ALA A 66 12.76 -3.61 1.49
CA ALA A 66 13.96 -3.08 0.85
C ALA A 66 14.57 -4.12 -0.11
N PHE A 67 14.75 -5.36 0.37
CA PHE A 67 15.24 -6.46 -0.46
C PHE A 67 14.34 -6.78 -1.65
N TYR A 68 13.02 -6.75 -1.46
CA TYR A 68 12.06 -6.91 -2.56
C TYR A 68 12.23 -5.82 -3.62
N ARG A 69 12.42 -4.56 -3.20
CA ARG A 69 12.66 -3.45 -4.13
C ARG A 69 13.95 -3.62 -4.91
N GLU A 70 15.05 -3.97 -4.24
CA GLU A 70 16.34 -4.26 -4.90
C GLU A 70 16.21 -5.38 -5.94
N THR A 71 15.49 -6.45 -5.58
CA THR A 71 15.25 -7.59 -6.49
C THR A 71 14.42 -7.17 -7.70
N LEU A 72 13.35 -6.37 -7.49
CA LEU A 72 12.56 -5.84 -8.60
C LEU A 72 13.40 -4.94 -9.52
N ASP A 73 14.16 -4.01 -8.96
CA ASP A 73 14.99 -3.10 -9.75
C ASP A 73 16.01 -3.89 -10.59
N ALA A 74 16.59 -4.96 -10.05
CA ALA A 74 17.52 -5.85 -10.78
C ALA A 74 16.86 -6.67 -11.90
N LEU A 75 15.56 -7.00 -11.79
CA LEU A 75 14.82 -7.75 -12.81
C LEU A 75 14.42 -6.90 -14.02
N PHE A 76 14.37 -5.58 -13.86
CA PHE A 76 13.96 -4.63 -14.91
C PHE A 76 15.12 -3.74 -15.41
N GLN A 77 16.36 -4.08 -15.06
CA GLN A 77 17.59 -3.56 -15.70
C GLN A 77 17.93 -4.38 -16.95
#